data_AF-G7ZH27-F1
#
_entry.id   AF-G7ZH27-F1
#
_cell.length_a   1.000
_cell.length_b   1.000
_cell.length_c   1.000
_cell.angle_alpha   90.00
_cell.angle_beta   90.00
_cell.angle_gamma   90.00
#
_symmetry.space_group_name_H-M   'P 1'
#
loop_
_entity.id
_entity.type
_entity.pdbx_description
1 polymer ?
#
loop_
_entity_poly.entity_id
_entity_poly.type
_entity_poly.pdbx_seq_one_letter_code
_entity_poly.pdbx_strand_id
1 'polypeptide(L)'
;MRPLHALLLLFALLAAPTFAQAQLYQVPGPNSPTTKEQVPLYVPQDDKVIGRVSIPDEKLAVLVQPEGREWREWRSHTLRLAIGGLAIGMTAVLTVFFLYRGTIRIHGGKAGRLVLRFNGLDRFAHWTTAVSFLAMALTGAILTFGRTLLIPLIGHQAFTPLAEYSKSIHNFVSVPFVVGLLMIVALWMRDNIPEKSDWQWVKTGGGLFSKAGGHHPEAGRFNAGQKGVFWGIVLGGTGMIVTGYLLMVPFAFTGIGGMQIMHVIHGLLAAVLIAVVIGHIYIGTIGMEGAFDAMGSGDVDEAWAIEHHRRWYEEQLRKGYVEGRQPAE
;
A
#
# COMPACT_ATOMS: atom_id res chain seq x y z
N MET A 1 -22.64 2.58 14.83
CA MET A 1 -23.09 3.58 13.84
C MET A 1 -22.10 4.74 13.69
N ARG A 2 -21.65 5.41 14.77
CA ARG A 2 -20.74 6.57 14.72
C ARG A 2 -19.37 6.41 14.02
N PRO A 3 -18.65 5.26 14.08
CA PRO A 3 -17.35 5.14 13.41
C PRO A 3 -17.47 4.97 11.89
N LEU A 4 -18.57 4.38 11.41
CA LEU A 4 -18.84 4.22 9.98
C LEU A 4 -19.08 5.59 9.31
N HIS A 5 -19.69 6.53 10.02
CA HIS A 5 -19.94 7.88 9.54
C HIS A 5 -18.66 8.71 9.49
N ALA A 6 -17.74 8.53 10.44
CA ALA A 6 -16.43 9.17 10.41
C ALA A 6 -15.55 8.64 9.27
N LEU A 7 -15.61 7.32 9.00
CA LEU A 7 -14.89 6.72 7.87
C LEU A 7 -15.50 7.16 6.52
N LEU A 8 -16.83 7.22 6.41
CA LEU A 8 -17.53 7.74 5.23
C LEU A 8 -17.32 9.24 5.03
N LEU A 9 -17.21 10.04 6.10
CA LEU A 9 -16.85 11.46 6.02
C LEU A 9 -15.40 11.67 5.61
N LEU A 10 -14.48 10.84 6.09
CA LEU A 10 -13.07 10.87 5.66
C LEU A 10 -12.93 10.41 4.20
N PHE A 11 -13.69 9.39 3.79
CA PHE A 11 -13.77 8.95 2.39
C PHE A 11 -14.45 10.02 1.52
N ALA A 12 -15.46 10.73 2.02
CA ALA A 12 -16.10 11.84 1.32
C ALA A 12 -15.26 13.12 1.29
N LEU A 13 -14.30 13.30 2.20
CA LEU A 13 -13.33 14.40 2.19
C LEU A 13 -12.11 14.09 1.31
N LEU A 14 -11.73 12.81 1.18
CA LEU A 14 -10.67 12.35 0.27
C LEU A 14 -11.17 12.08 -1.15
N ALA A 15 -12.43 11.69 -1.29
CA ALA A 15 -13.16 11.56 -2.55
C ALA A 15 -14.05 12.78 -2.80
N ALA A 16 -13.91 13.86 -2.02
CA ALA A 16 -14.43 15.15 -2.45
C ALA A 16 -13.68 15.41 -3.76
N PRO A 17 -14.36 15.39 -4.92
CA PRO A 17 -13.78 16.09 -6.04
C PRO A 17 -13.52 17.49 -5.49
N THR A 18 -12.26 17.91 -5.48
CA THR A 18 -12.04 19.31 -5.76
C THR A 18 -12.68 19.48 -7.14
N PHE A 19 -13.97 19.80 -7.16
CA PHE A 19 -14.55 20.62 -8.19
C PHE A 19 -13.86 21.98 -8.03
N ALA A 20 -12.55 22.03 -8.29
CA ALA A 20 -12.11 22.93 -9.30
C ALA A 20 -12.92 22.47 -10.52
N GLN A 21 -14.12 23.05 -10.67
CA GLN A 21 -14.54 23.38 -12.00
C GLN A 21 -13.29 24.05 -12.56
N ALA A 22 -12.59 23.33 -13.44
CA ALA A 22 -12.12 23.99 -14.62
C ALA A 22 -13.41 24.55 -15.26
N GLN A 23 -13.95 25.64 -14.69
CA GLN A 23 -14.47 26.69 -15.50
C GLN A 23 -13.30 26.92 -16.43
N LEU A 24 -13.43 26.35 -17.63
CA LEU A 24 -12.97 27.03 -18.81
C LEU A 24 -13.63 28.41 -18.70
N TYR A 25 -13.04 29.29 -17.89
CA TYR A 25 -13.11 30.70 -18.14
C TYR A 25 -12.49 30.77 -19.53
N GLN A 26 -13.35 30.66 -20.56
CA GLN A 26 -13.18 31.44 -21.76
C GLN A 26 -13.18 32.89 -21.26
N VAL A 27 -12.03 33.31 -20.74
CA VAL A 27 -11.61 34.68 -20.94
C VAL A 27 -11.72 34.83 -22.46
N PRO A 28 -12.58 35.73 -22.97
CA PRO A 28 -12.62 35.99 -24.39
C PRO A 28 -11.17 36.17 -24.82
N GLY A 29 -10.69 35.25 -25.67
CA GLY A 29 -9.36 35.40 -26.22
C GLY A 29 -9.30 36.80 -26.84
N PRO A 30 -8.15 37.48 -26.78
CA PRO A 30 -7.98 38.71 -27.56
C PRO A 30 -8.48 38.44 -28.98
N ASN A 31 -9.24 39.39 -29.55
CA ASN A 31 -9.90 39.29 -30.85
C ASN A 31 -9.11 38.42 -31.83
N SER A 32 -9.78 37.46 -32.48
CA SER A 32 -9.15 36.58 -33.46
C SER A 32 -8.30 37.43 -34.42
N PRO A 33 -6.97 37.20 -34.47
CA PRO A 33 -6.09 38.04 -35.26
C PRO A 33 -6.45 37.95 -36.74
N THR A 34 -6.59 39.11 -37.37
CA THR A 34 -6.97 39.23 -38.80
C THR A 34 -5.76 39.30 -39.72
N THR A 35 -4.55 39.34 -39.14
CA THR A 35 -3.26 39.42 -39.86
C THR A 35 -2.24 38.48 -39.22
N LYS A 36 -1.25 38.01 -40.01
CA LYS A 36 -0.25 37.02 -39.56
C LYS A 36 0.61 37.55 -38.41
N GLU A 37 0.80 38.86 -38.38
CA GLU A 37 1.60 39.61 -37.41
C GLU A 37 0.92 39.73 -36.04
N GLN A 38 -0.41 39.55 -35.98
CA GLN A 38 -1.20 39.59 -34.74
C GLN A 38 -1.35 38.22 -34.06
N VAL A 39 -0.80 37.15 -34.65
CA VAL A 39 -0.70 35.83 -34.02
C VAL A 39 0.63 35.78 -33.28
N PRO A 40 0.71 36.08 -31.97
CA PRO A 40 1.86 35.66 -31.21
C PRO A 40 1.93 34.13 -31.32
N LEU A 41 2.92 33.62 -32.05
CA LEU A 41 3.19 32.19 -32.21
C LEU A 41 3.40 31.51 -30.85
N TYR A 42 3.81 32.29 -29.84
CA TYR A 42 4.10 31.85 -28.50
C TYR A 42 3.53 32.87 -27.51
N VAL A 43 2.77 32.41 -26.52
CA VAL A 43 2.41 33.20 -25.34
C VAL A 43 3.34 32.74 -24.21
N PRO A 44 4.35 33.54 -23.81
CA PRO A 44 5.19 33.20 -22.68
C PRO A 44 4.35 33.32 -21.39
N GLN A 45 4.15 32.19 -20.71
CA GLN A 45 3.86 32.19 -19.29
C GLN A 45 5.05 31.49 -18.64
N ASP A 46 5.91 32.22 -17.93
CA ASP A 46 6.97 31.67 -17.07
C ASP A 46 7.72 30.45 -17.68
N ASP A 47 8.50 30.67 -18.74
CA ASP A 47 9.26 29.64 -19.51
C ASP A 47 8.46 28.48 -20.13
N LYS A 48 7.14 28.44 -19.92
CA LYS A 48 6.21 27.53 -20.59
C LYS A 48 5.81 28.13 -21.93
N VAL A 49 5.98 27.35 -23.00
CA VAL A 49 5.66 27.77 -24.35
C VAL A 49 4.41 27.03 -24.80
N ILE A 50 3.35 27.79 -25.03
CA ILE A 50 2.08 27.28 -25.56
C ILE A 50 1.86 27.92 -26.93
N GLY A 51 1.71 27.08 -27.95
CA GLY A 51 1.36 27.46 -29.32
C GLY A 51 -0.15 27.52 -29.54
N ARG A 52 -0.56 27.47 -30.80
CA ARG A 52 -1.96 27.29 -31.20
C ARG A 52 -2.06 26.02 -32.05
N VAL A 53 -3.09 25.22 -31.81
CA VAL A 53 -3.40 24.04 -32.64
C VAL A 53 -4.78 24.21 -33.25
N SER A 54 -4.97 23.69 -34.46
CA SER A 54 -6.26 23.74 -35.17
C SER A 54 -7.11 22.48 -34.97
N ILE A 55 -6.65 21.56 -34.14
CA ILE A 55 -7.30 20.28 -33.85
C ILE A 55 -7.95 20.34 -32.45
N PRO A 56 -9.03 19.56 -32.19
CA PRO A 56 -9.78 19.67 -30.94
C PRO A 56 -8.98 19.43 -29.66
N ASP A 57 -7.83 18.74 -29.74
CA ASP A 57 -6.97 18.48 -28.58
C ASP A 57 -5.97 19.63 -28.34
N GLU A 58 -6.45 20.69 -27.69
CA GLU A 58 -5.67 21.87 -27.30
C GLU A 58 -4.44 21.54 -26.41
N LYS A 59 -4.38 20.35 -25.80
CA LYS A 59 -3.22 19.94 -24.98
C LYS A 59 -1.95 19.80 -25.80
N LEU A 60 -2.09 19.54 -27.11
CA LEU A 60 -0.98 19.46 -28.06
C LEU A 60 -0.35 20.82 -28.35
N ALA A 61 -0.97 21.92 -27.90
CA ALA A 61 -0.38 23.24 -27.98
C ALA A 61 0.78 23.46 -27.00
N VAL A 62 0.99 22.59 -26.00
CA VAL A 62 2.10 22.74 -25.03
C VAL A 62 3.41 22.25 -25.68
N LEU A 63 4.28 23.19 -26.05
CA LEU A 63 5.55 22.92 -26.72
C LEU A 63 6.73 22.81 -25.75
N VAL A 64 6.76 23.66 -24.71
CA VAL A 64 7.77 23.63 -23.64
C VAL A 64 7.06 23.61 -22.30
N GLN A 65 7.40 22.63 -21.46
CA GLN A 65 6.92 22.49 -20.09
C GLN A 65 8.13 22.35 -19.14
N PRO A 66 8.60 23.45 -18.51
CA PRO A 66 9.70 23.40 -17.54
C PRO A 66 9.47 22.40 -16.40
N GLU A 67 8.26 22.36 -15.85
CA GLU A 67 7.88 21.48 -14.73
C GLU A 67 8.00 20.00 -15.11
N GLY A 68 7.82 19.67 -16.40
CA GLY A 68 8.01 18.31 -16.91
C GLY A 68 9.47 17.86 -16.91
N ARG A 69 10.43 18.80 -16.98
CA ARG A 69 11.86 18.50 -16.83
C ARG A 69 12.19 18.24 -15.36
N GLU A 70 11.71 19.09 -14.46
CA GLU A 70 11.90 18.91 -13.01
C GLU A 70 11.30 17.60 -12.52
N TRP A 71 10.05 17.30 -12.93
CA TRP A 71 9.41 16.01 -12.63
C TRP A 71 10.23 14.83 -13.17
N ARG A 72 10.79 14.94 -14.37
CA ARG A 72 11.61 13.88 -14.97
C ARG A 72 12.89 13.64 -14.19
N GLU A 73 13.60 14.68 -13.80
CA GLU A 73 14.80 14.59 -12.95
C GLU A 73 14.46 14.00 -11.58
N TRP A 74 13.40 14.50 -10.96
CA TRP A 74 12.98 14.03 -9.64
C TRP A 74 12.54 12.55 -9.66
N ARG A 75 11.76 12.14 -10.67
CA ARG A 75 11.33 10.73 -10.78
C ARG A 75 12.48 9.79 -11.13
N SER A 76 13.44 10.24 -11.95
CA SER A 76 14.56 9.39 -12.39
C SER A 76 15.59 9.22 -11.28
N HIS A 77 15.79 10.22 -10.42
CA HIS A 77 16.78 10.17 -9.35
C HIS A 77 16.12 9.94 -7.99
N THR A 78 15.47 10.97 -7.45
CA THR A 78 14.97 11.00 -6.07
C THR A 78 13.95 9.92 -5.80
N LEU A 79 12.90 9.81 -6.63
CA LEU A 79 11.84 8.82 -6.42
C LEU A 79 12.37 7.40 -6.49
N ARG A 80 13.21 7.11 -7.50
CA ARG A 80 13.81 5.80 -7.69
C ARG A 80 14.68 5.40 -6.50
N LEU A 81 15.49 6.34 -6.01
CA LEU A 81 16.32 6.12 -4.81
C LEU A 81 15.47 5.95 -3.55
N ALA A 82 14.38 6.71 -3.40
CA ALA A 82 13.46 6.53 -2.28
C ALA A 82 12.82 5.14 -2.29
N ILE A 83 12.29 4.68 -3.43
CA ILE A 83 11.69 3.35 -3.56
C ILE A 83 12.71 2.26 -3.26
N GLY A 84 13.86 2.28 -3.94
CA GLY A 84 14.88 1.25 -3.79
C GLY A 84 15.53 1.28 -2.42
N GLY A 85 15.89 2.47 -1.94
CA GLY A 85 16.54 2.69 -0.65
C GLY A 85 15.65 2.30 0.53
N LEU A 86 14.36 2.57 0.48
CA LEU A 86 13.44 2.21 1.56
C LEU A 86 13.15 0.69 1.58
N ALA A 87 13.02 0.05 0.41
CA ALA A 87 12.88 -1.41 0.33
C ALA A 87 14.15 -2.16 0.79
N ILE A 88 15.33 -1.77 0.29
CA ILE A 88 16.62 -2.34 0.69
C ILE A 88 16.90 -2.03 2.16
N GLY A 89 16.66 -0.79 2.60
CA GLY A 89 16.87 -0.36 3.97
C GLY A 89 16.00 -1.13 4.97
N MET A 90 14.71 -1.30 4.69
CA MET A 90 13.83 -2.14 5.52
C MET A 90 14.33 -3.58 5.56
N THR A 91 14.71 -4.15 4.41
CA THR A 91 15.25 -5.51 4.33
C THR A 91 16.51 -5.65 5.20
N ALA A 92 17.45 -4.71 5.09
CA ALA A 92 18.69 -4.70 5.87
C ALA A 92 18.41 -4.56 7.38
N VAL A 93 17.49 -3.67 7.78
CA VAL A 93 17.07 -3.52 9.19
C VAL A 93 16.52 -4.83 9.74
N LEU A 94 15.65 -5.51 8.98
CA LEU A 94 15.08 -6.78 9.41
C LEU A 94 16.10 -7.92 9.41
N THR A 95 17.05 -7.93 8.46
CA THR A 95 18.18 -8.88 8.48
C THR A 95 19.03 -8.69 9.74
N VAL A 96 19.42 -7.46 10.07
CA VAL A 96 20.18 -7.17 11.30
C VAL A 96 19.38 -7.56 12.54
N PHE A 97 18.10 -7.21 12.57
CA PHE A 97 17.20 -7.58 13.67
C PHE A 97 17.10 -9.11 13.82
N PHE A 98 16.93 -9.85 12.72
CA PHE A 98 16.87 -11.31 12.72
C PHE A 98 18.18 -11.94 13.19
N LEU A 99 19.34 -11.45 12.74
CA LEU A 99 20.65 -11.93 13.19
C LEU A 99 20.88 -11.67 14.68
N TYR A 100 20.34 -10.58 15.23
CA TYR A 100 20.44 -10.26 16.64
C TYR A 100 19.44 -11.03 17.54
N ARG A 101 18.19 -11.15 17.08
CA ARG A 101 17.06 -11.65 17.89
C ARG A 101 16.71 -13.11 17.63
N GLY A 102 16.95 -13.60 16.41
CA GLY A 102 16.43 -14.85 15.88
C GLY A 102 14.90 -14.86 15.74
N THR A 103 14.36 -16.03 15.39
CA THR A 103 12.91 -16.27 15.40
C THR A 103 12.35 -16.17 16.82
N ILE A 104 11.22 -15.47 16.98
CA ILE A 104 10.46 -15.44 18.23
C ILE A 104 9.76 -16.79 18.38
N ARG A 105 10.22 -17.59 19.34
CA ARG A 105 9.70 -18.92 19.66
C ARG A 105 8.56 -18.85 20.68
N ILE A 106 7.70 -19.87 20.67
CA ILE A 106 6.69 -20.08 21.71
C ILE A 106 7.43 -20.53 22.98
N HIS A 107 7.29 -19.80 24.08
CA HIS A 107 8.15 -20.00 25.27
C HIS A 107 7.99 -21.40 25.90
N GLY A 108 6.77 -21.92 25.92
CA GLY A 108 6.44 -23.26 26.43
C GLY A 108 6.47 -24.36 25.38
N GLY A 109 6.85 -24.06 24.14
CA GLY A 109 6.65 -24.95 23.00
C GLY A 109 5.18 -25.06 22.56
N LYS A 110 4.94 -25.83 21.49
CA LYS A 110 3.60 -26.07 20.94
C LYS A 110 2.78 -26.96 21.88
N ALA A 111 1.52 -26.59 22.11
CA ALA A 111 0.56 -27.41 22.85
C ALA A 111 0.08 -28.63 22.04
N GLY A 112 0.23 -28.61 20.71
CA GLY A 112 -0.20 -29.69 19.81
C GLY A 112 -1.70 -29.66 19.49
N ARG A 113 -2.44 -28.74 20.10
CA ARG A 113 -3.86 -28.50 19.85
C ARG A 113 -4.02 -27.27 18.98
N LEU A 114 -4.89 -27.38 17.98
CA LEU A 114 -5.17 -26.32 17.02
C LEU A 114 -6.43 -25.52 17.38
N VAL A 115 -6.39 -24.23 17.11
CA VAL A 115 -7.48 -23.28 17.30
C VAL A 115 -7.69 -22.52 15.99
N LEU A 116 -8.91 -22.56 15.46
CA LEU A 116 -9.26 -21.81 14.25
C LEU A 116 -9.19 -20.30 14.53
N ARG A 117 -8.31 -19.62 13.80
CA ARG A 117 -8.08 -18.17 13.91
C ARG A 117 -8.67 -17.39 12.75
N PHE A 118 -8.49 -17.91 11.54
CA PHE A 118 -8.96 -17.31 10.29
C PHE A 118 -9.65 -18.36 9.43
N ASN A 119 -10.92 -18.13 9.12
CA ASN A 119 -11.69 -19.06 8.30
C ASN A 119 -11.29 -18.98 6.82
N GLY A 120 -11.95 -19.77 5.96
CA GLY A 120 -11.66 -19.77 4.53
C GLY A 120 -11.87 -18.41 3.85
N LEU A 121 -12.87 -17.64 4.28
CA LEU A 121 -13.17 -16.32 3.71
C LEU A 121 -12.12 -15.27 4.12
N ASP A 122 -11.68 -15.31 5.39
CA ASP A 122 -10.57 -14.49 5.89
C ASP A 122 -9.29 -14.73 5.06
N ARG A 123 -8.94 -16.01 4.86
CA ARG A 123 -7.75 -16.39 4.09
C ARG A 123 -7.88 -16.03 2.61
N PHE A 124 -9.05 -16.21 2.01
CA PHE A 124 -9.29 -15.82 0.63
C PHE A 124 -9.10 -14.30 0.44
N ALA A 125 -9.67 -13.48 1.33
CA ALA A 125 -9.49 -12.03 1.30
C ALA A 125 -8.01 -11.62 1.44
N HIS A 126 -7.31 -12.26 2.39
CA HIS A 126 -5.89 -12.05 2.61
C HIS A 126 -5.05 -12.38 1.37
N TRP A 127 -5.16 -13.61 0.85
CA TRP A 127 -4.34 -14.08 -0.26
C TRP A 127 -4.66 -13.36 -1.58
N THR A 128 -5.92 -13.00 -1.81
CA THR A 128 -6.31 -12.14 -2.94
C THR A 128 -5.56 -10.81 -2.86
N THR A 129 -5.60 -10.15 -1.70
CA THR A 129 -4.90 -8.87 -1.51
C THR A 129 -3.39 -9.01 -1.61
N ALA A 130 -2.81 -10.03 -0.95
CA ALA A 130 -1.37 -10.24 -0.88
C ALA A 130 -0.77 -10.58 -2.25
N VAL A 131 -1.36 -11.53 -2.98
CA VAL A 131 -0.87 -11.93 -4.31
C VAL A 131 -1.02 -10.77 -5.30
N SER A 132 -2.15 -10.06 -5.28
CA SER A 132 -2.33 -8.87 -6.13
C SER A 132 -1.31 -7.79 -5.80
N PHE A 133 -1.07 -7.50 -4.52
CA PHE A 133 -0.06 -6.52 -4.11
C PHE A 133 1.34 -6.93 -4.57
N LEU A 134 1.76 -8.18 -4.36
CA LEU A 134 3.08 -8.65 -4.77
C LEU A 134 3.29 -8.58 -6.28
N ALA A 135 2.28 -8.97 -7.07
CA ALA A 135 2.32 -8.86 -8.52
C ALA A 135 2.46 -7.40 -8.98
N MET A 136 1.69 -6.48 -8.38
CA MET A 136 1.77 -5.05 -8.68
C MET A 136 3.09 -4.43 -8.20
N ALA A 137 3.59 -4.79 -7.02
CA ALA A 137 4.85 -4.30 -6.50
C ALA A 137 6.03 -4.74 -7.39
N LEU A 138 6.04 -6.00 -7.84
CA LEU A 138 7.05 -6.51 -8.76
C LEU A 138 6.99 -5.80 -10.11
N THR A 139 5.81 -5.72 -10.72
CA THR A 139 5.64 -5.04 -12.02
C THR A 139 5.95 -3.54 -11.93
N GLY A 140 5.56 -2.87 -10.84
CA GLY A 140 5.91 -1.48 -10.56
C GLY A 140 7.42 -1.27 -10.41
N ALA A 141 8.12 -2.21 -9.76
CA ALA A 141 9.58 -2.20 -9.67
C ALA A 141 10.22 -2.39 -11.06
N ILE A 142 9.75 -3.34 -11.87
CA ILE A 142 10.22 -3.56 -13.24
C ILE A 142 10.09 -2.27 -14.07
N LEU A 143 8.95 -1.58 -13.98
CA LEU A 143 8.71 -0.33 -14.70
C LEU A 143 9.58 0.83 -14.19
N THR A 144 9.82 0.89 -12.87
CA THR A 144 10.61 1.97 -12.23
C THR A 144 12.11 1.83 -12.50
N PHE A 145 12.64 0.61 -12.34
CA PHE A 145 14.08 0.34 -12.42
C PHE A 145 14.53 -0.18 -13.79
N GLY A 146 13.58 -0.49 -14.68
CA GLY A 146 13.84 -1.15 -15.95
C GLY A 146 14.89 -0.46 -16.81
N ARG A 147 14.81 0.87 -16.94
CA ARG A 147 15.78 1.63 -17.76
C ARG A 147 17.21 1.54 -17.24
N THR A 148 17.40 1.58 -15.92
CA THR A 148 18.74 1.68 -15.32
C THR A 148 19.34 0.35 -14.91
N LEU A 149 18.52 -0.63 -14.57
CA LEU A 149 19.00 -1.93 -14.09
C LEU A 149 18.77 -3.05 -15.10
N LEU A 150 17.61 -3.07 -15.77
CA LEU A 150 17.23 -4.20 -16.63
C LEU A 150 17.72 -4.02 -18.07
N ILE A 151 17.50 -2.86 -18.71
CA ILE A 151 17.93 -2.62 -20.10
C ILE A 151 19.44 -2.86 -20.29
N PRO A 152 20.34 -2.40 -19.40
CA PRO A 152 21.77 -2.72 -19.54
C PRO A 152 22.09 -4.21 -19.42
N LEU A 153 21.24 -5.00 -18.73
CA LEU A 153 21.46 -6.42 -18.49
C LEU A 153 20.88 -7.31 -19.60
N ILE A 154 19.68 -7.01 -20.08
CA ILE A 154 18.94 -7.87 -21.03
C ILE A 154 18.70 -7.23 -22.40
N GLY A 155 19.06 -5.95 -22.58
CA GLY A 155 18.84 -5.20 -23.81
C GLY A 155 17.39 -4.75 -24.01
N HIS A 156 17.19 -3.84 -24.98
CA HIS A 156 15.88 -3.28 -25.29
C HIS A 156 14.90 -4.34 -25.82
N GLN A 157 15.37 -5.26 -26.67
CA GLN A 157 14.53 -6.27 -27.31
C GLN A 157 13.84 -7.19 -26.30
N ALA A 158 14.53 -7.61 -25.23
CA ALA A 158 13.94 -8.41 -24.17
C ALA A 158 13.12 -7.56 -23.18
N PHE A 159 13.54 -6.32 -22.91
CA PHE A 159 12.84 -5.45 -21.96
C PHE A 159 11.48 -4.95 -22.48
N THR A 160 11.34 -4.68 -23.77
CA THR A 160 10.06 -4.19 -24.35
C THR A 160 8.87 -5.08 -24.00
N PRO A 161 8.84 -6.39 -24.36
CA PRO A 161 7.70 -7.24 -24.01
C PRO A 161 7.53 -7.39 -22.49
N LEU A 162 8.63 -7.46 -21.74
CA LEU A 162 8.58 -7.50 -20.27
C LEU A 162 7.86 -6.27 -19.70
N ALA A 163 8.15 -5.08 -20.20
CA ALA A 163 7.52 -3.84 -19.77
C ALA A 163 6.03 -3.77 -20.17
N GLU A 164 5.68 -4.23 -21.37
CA GLU A 164 4.30 -4.28 -21.86
C GLU A 164 3.43 -5.22 -21.01
N TYR A 165 3.91 -6.45 -20.76
CA TYR A 165 3.24 -7.39 -19.87
C TYR A 165 3.18 -6.87 -18.44
N SER A 166 4.27 -6.28 -17.92
CA SER A 166 4.30 -5.71 -16.57
C SER A 166 3.27 -4.61 -16.40
N LYS A 167 3.19 -3.66 -17.34
CA LYS A 167 2.16 -2.60 -17.33
C LYS A 167 0.75 -3.20 -17.36
N SER A 168 0.51 -4.20 -18.21
CA SER A 168 -0.81 -4.82 -18.35
C SER A 168 -1.22 -5.52 -17.05
N ILE A 169 -0.33 -6.35 -16.49
CA ILE A 169 -0.53 -7.02 -15.20
C ILE A 169 -0.77 -5.98 -14.10
N HIS A 170 0.06 -4.94 -14.01
CA HIS A 170 -0.07 -3.89 -13.00
C HIS A 170 -1.46 -3.24 -13.04
N ASN A 171 -1.95 -2.92 -14.23
CA ASN A 171 -3.24 -2.28 -14.41
C ASN A 171 -4.41 -3.22 -14.10
N PHE A 172 -4.41 -4.44 -14.64
CA PHE A 172 -5.56 -5.35 -14.48
C PHE A 172 -5.62 -6.03 -13.11
N VAL A 173 -4.47 -6.31 -12.48
CA VAL A 173 -4.41 -6.90 -11.13
C VAL A 173 -4.82 -5.90 -10.04
N SER A 174 -4.93 -4.61 -10.36
CA SER A 174 -5.52 -3.62 -9.45
C SER A 174 -6.98 -3.95 -9.08
N VAL A 175 -7.74 -4.60 -9.98
CA VAL A 175 -9.14 -4.97 -9.73
C VAL A 175 -9.27 -6.00 -8.60
N PRO A 176 -8.61 -7.18 -8.65
CA PRO A 176 -8.65 -8.10 -7.51
C PRO A 176 -8.02 -7.51 -6.24
N PHE A 177 -7.04 -6.61 -6.35
CA PHE A 177 -6.54 -5.88 -5.16
C PHE A 177 -7.62 -5.04 -4.49
N VAL A 178 -8.39 -4.26 -5.26
CA VAL A 178 -9.51 -3.45 -4.74
C VAL A 178 -10.54 -4.35 -4.07
N VAL A 179 -10.93 -5.44 -4.72
CA VAL A 179 -11.90 -6.40 -4.16
C VAL A 179 -11.37 -7.00 -2.85
N GLY A 180 -10.13 -7.49 -2.84
CA GLY A 180 -9.49 -8.03 -1.65
C GLY A 180 -9.41 -7.02 -0.50
N LEU A 181 -9.05 -5.77 -0.78
CA LEU A 181 -8.97 -4.72 0.22
C LEU A 181 -10.34 -4.39 0.83
N LEU A 182 -11.39 -4.32 0.01
CA LEU A 182 -12.76 -4.12 0.49
C LEU A 182 -13.22 -5.29 1.37
N MET A 183 -12.86 -6.53 1.01
CA MET A 183 -13.14 -7.71 1.84
C MET A 183 -12.41 -7.64 3.18
N ILE A 184 -11.12 -7.30 3.19
CA ILE A 184 -10.34 -7.13 4.42
C ILE A 184 -10.98 -6.08 5.33
N VAL A 185 -11.39 -4.93 4.77
CA VAL A 185 -12.10 -3.90 5.53
C VAL A 185 -13.41 -4.44 6.10
N ALA A 186 -14.24 -5.09 5.29
CA ALA A 186 -15.54 -5.61 5.74
C ALA A 186 -15.39 -6.67 6.84
N LEU A 187 -14.40 -7.55 6.73
CA LEU A 187 -14.19 -8.66 7.66
C LEU A 187 -13.49 -8.22 8.94
N TRP A 188 -12.50 -7.32 8.86
CA TRP A 188 -11.55 -7.09 9.96
C TRP A 188 -11.61 -5.69 10.58
N MET A 189 -12.35 -4.74 10.00
CA MET A 189 -12.41 -3.36 10.52
C MET A 189 -12.80 -3.30 12.00
N ARG A 190 -13.80 -4.08 12.42
CA ARG A 190 -14.27 -4.10 13.81
C ARG A 190 -13.16 -4.48 14.80
N ASP A 191 -12.38 -5.50 14.46
CA ASP A 191 -11.34 -6.04 15.34
C ASP A 191 -10.04 -5.20 15.32
N ASN A 192 -9.94 -4.24 14.39
CA ASN A 192 -8.77 -3.39 14.20
C ASN A 192 -8.96 -1.93 14.67
N ILE A 193 -10.06 -1.63 15.34
CA ILE A 193 -10.25 -0.32 15.99
C ILE A 193 -9.22 -0.19 17.13
N PRO A 194 -8.44 0.91 17.21
CA PRO A 194 -7.50 1.12 18.30
C PRO A 194 -8.20 1.19 19.67
N GLU A 195 -7.59 0.54 20.65
CA GLU A 195 -8.07 0.44 22.04
C GLU A 195 -7.02 0.97 23.02
N LYS A 196 -7.43 1.20 24.27
CA LYS A 196 -6.50 1.68 25.32
C LYS A 196 -5.36 0.69 25.60
N SER A 197 -5.59 -0.61 25.49
CA SER A 197 -4.56 -1.64 25.66
C SER A 197 -3.48 -1.60 24.58
N ASP A 198 -3.79 -1.09 23.39
CA ASP A 198 -2.80 -0.95 22.31
C ASP A 198 -1.68 0.02 22.69
N TRP A 199 -1.98 1.04 23.49
CA TRP A 199 -0.98 1.96 24.02
C TRP A 199 0.01 1.29 24.97
N GLN A 200 -0.43 0.30 25.75
CA GLN A 200 0.46 -0.49 26.59
C GLN A 200 1.36 -1.39 25.72
N TRP A 201 0.79 -1.97 24.66
CA TRP A 201 1.55 -2.73 23.67
C TRP A 201 2.65 -1.91 22.99
N VAL A 202 2.33 -0.69 22.57
CA VAL A 202 3.31 0.22 21.94
C VAL A 202 4.43 0.58 22.92
N LYS A 203 4.11 0.89 24.18
CA LYS A 203 5.11 1.24 25.20
C LYS A 203 6.10 0.12 25.51
N THR A 204 5.68 -1.13 25.39
CA THR A 204 6.54 -2.30 25.63
C THR A 204 7.10 -2.89 24.32
N GLY A 205 6.80 -2.28 23.17
CA GLY A 205 7.15 -2.81 21.86
C GLY A 205 6.62 -4.23 21.63
N GLY A 206 5.49 -4.58 22.24
CA GLY A 206 4.91 -5.93 22.20
C GLY A 206 5.75 -7.03 22.84
N GLY A 207 6.80 -6.66 23.59
CA GLY A 207 7.78 -7.62 24.11
C GLY A 207 8.80 -8.11 23.07
N LEU A 208 8.83 -7.53 21.86
CA LEU A 208 9.74 -7.95 20.78
C LEU A 208 11.22 -7.93 21.18
N PHE A 209 11.61 -7.00 22.04
CA PHE A 209 12.98 -6.83 22.52
C PHE A 209 13.28 -7.61 23.82
N SER A 210 12.26 -8.20 24.45
CA SER A 210 12.44 -9.01 25.64
C SER A 210 12.87 -10.42 25.23
N LYS A 211 14.07 -10.83 25.63
CA LYS A 211 14.62 -12.17 25.33
C LYS A 211 14.03 -13.29 26.20
N ALA A 212 13.34 -12.94 27.30
CA ALA A 212 12.92 -13.89 28.34
C ALA A 212 11.42 -13.77 28.69
N GLY A 213 10.51 -13.97 27.73
CA GLY A 213 9.08 -14.06 28.03
C GLY A 213 8.50 -12.84 28.73
N GLY A 214 9.03 -11.66 28.40
CA GLY A 214 8.55 -10.41 28.98
C GLY A 214 7.06 -10.28 28.75
N HIS A 215 6.34 -9.83 29.79
CA HIS A 215 4.88 -9.71 29.84
C HIS A 215 4.29 -9.27 28.48
N HIS A 216 3.70 -10.22 27.73
CA HIS A 216 3.01 -9.90 26.49
C HIS A 216 1.72 -9.16 26.89
N PRO A 217 1.59 -7.86 26.54
CA PRO A 217 0.42 -7.10 26.92
C PRO A 217 -0.82 -7.75 26.31
N GLU A 218 -1.92 -7.80 27.08
CA GLU A 218 -3.15 -8.43 26.65
C GLU A 218 -3.61 -7.89 25.29
N ALA A 219 -3.55 -8.75 24.27
CA ALA A 219 -3.99 -8.44 22.93
C ALA A 219 -5.33 -9.13 22.61
N GLY A 220 -6.22 -8.41 21.93
CA GLY A 220 -7.42 -8.99 21.33
C GLY A 220 -7.10 -9.86 20.12
N ARG A 221 -8.05 -9.96 19.18
CA ARG A 221 -7.85 -10.75 17.95
C ARG A 221 -6.63 -10.26 17.17
N PHE A 222 -6.41 -8.94 17.16
CA PHE A 222 -5.21 -8.30 16.63
C PHE A 222 -4.49 -7.51 17.73
N ASN A 223 -3.16 -7.56 17.74
CA ASN A 223 -2.33 -6.70 18.59
C ASN A 223 -2.06 -5.33 17.93
N ALA A 224 -1.51 -4.37 18.67
CA ALA A 224 -1.32 -3.01 18.16
C ALA A 224 -0.43 -2.94 16.90
N GLY A 225 0.60 -3.79 16.79
CA GLY A 225 1.43 -3.88 15.59
C GLY A 225 0.63 -4.37 14.36
N GLN A 226 -0.19 -5.41 14.53
CA GLN A 226 -1.08 -5.91 13.49
C GLN A 226 -2.14 -4.87 13.08
N LYS A 227 -2.70 -4.14 14.05
CA LYS A 227 -3.61 -3.01 13.78
C LYS A 227 -2.92 -1.90 12.99
N GLY A 228 -1.65 -1.61 13.32
CA GLY A 228 -0.83 -0.68 12.56
C GLY A 228 -0.64 -1.12 11.10
N VAL A 229 -0.35 -2.40 10.86
CA VAL A 229 -0.30 -2.96 9.50
C VAL A 229 -1.65 -2.86 8.82
N PHE A 230 -2.75 -3.24 9.48
CA PHE A 230 -4.10 -3.11 8.92
C PHE A 230 -4.38 -1.68 8.43
N TRP A 231 -4.17 -0.67 9.27
CA TRP A 231 -4.39 0.72 8.89
C TRP A 231 -3.41 1.22 7.84
N GLY A 232 -2.15 0.78 7.89
CA GLY A 232 -1.16 1.06 6.84
C GLY A 232 -1.59 0.54 5.48
N ILE A 233 -2.07 -0.70 5.41
CA ILE A 233 -2.58 -1.31 4.17
C ILE A 233 -3.90 -0.68 3.73
N VAL A 234 -4.82 -0.37 4.64
CA VAL A 234 -6.13 0.24 4.27
C VAL A 234 -5.94 1.66 3.75
N LEU A 235 -5.23 2.52 4.49
CA LEU A 235 -5.02 3.92 4.11
C LEU A 235 -4.06 4.01 2.92
N GLY A 236 -2.93 3.32 2.98
CA GLY A 236 -1.96 3.27 1.88
C GLY A 236 -2.58 2.67 0.63
N GLY A 237 -3.27 1.52 0.77
CA GLY A 237 -3.94 0.85 -0.34
C GLY A 237 -5.02 1.71 -0.98
N THR A 238 -5.81 2.44 -0.19
CA THR A 238 -6.78 3.41 -0.71
C THR A 238 -6.08 4.54 -1.47
N GLY A 239 -4.98 5.08 -0.94
CA GLY A 239 -4.15 6.06 -1.64
C GLY A 239 -3.58 5.53 -2.97
N MET A 240 -3.12 4.28 -2.99
CA MET A 240 -2.64 3.60 -4.20
C MET A 240 -3.75 3.42 -5.24
N ILE A 241 -4.96 3.06 -4.80
CA ILE A 241 -6.13 2.93 -5.68
C ILE A 241 -6.44 4.29 -6.31
N VAL A 242 -6.64 5.33 -5.50
CA VAL A 242 -6.99 6.67 -6.00
C VAL A 242 -5.94 7.18 -6.98
N THR A 243 -4.68 7.18 -6.59
CA THR A 243 -3.58 7.66 -7.45
C THR A 243 -3.39 6.79 -8.68
N GLY A 244 -3.51 5.47 -8.57
CA GLY A 244 -3.35 4.52 -9.67
C GLY A 244 -4.41 4.70 -10.75
N TYR A 245 -5.69 4.77 -10.36
CA TYR A 245 -6.78 5.01 -11.33
C TYR A 245 -6.67 6.39 -11.99
N LEU A 246 -6.29 7.44 -11.24
CA LEU A 246 -6.04 8.76 -11.82
C LEU A 246 -4.89 8.74 -12.85
N LEU A 247 -3.87 7.90 -12.65
CA LEU A 247 -2.78 7.72 -13.61
C LEU A 247 -3.16 6.90 -14.85
N MET A 248 -4.23 6.10 -14.80
CA MET A 248 -4.74 5.39 -15.97
C MET A 248 -5.53 6.31 -16.92
N VAL A 249 -6.19 7.33 -16.36
CA VAL A 249 -7.04 8.29 -17.11
C VAL A 249 -6.68 9.76 -16.81
N PRO A 250 -5.39 10.15 -16.87
CA PRO A 250 -4.94 11.45 -16.37
C PRO A 250 -5.55 12.62 -17.15
N PHE A 251 -5.73 12.45 -18.46
CA PHE A 251 -6.25 13.51 -19.33
C PHE A 251 -7.75 13.77 -19.18
N ALA A 252 -8.47 12.89 -18.49
CA ALA A 252 -9.88 13.09 -18.15
C ALA A 252 -10.06 13.87 -16.83
N PHE A 253 -9.12 13.77 -15.88
CA PHE A 253 -9.31 14.27 -14.52
C PHE A 253 -8.23 15.22 -13.99
N THR A 254 -6.97 15.06 -14.39
CA THR A 254 -5.83 15.71 -13.72
C THR A 254 -4.93 16.53 -14.66
N GLY A 255 -5.01 16.29 -15.97
CA GLY A 255 -4.12 16.92 -16.94
C GLY A 255 -2.65 16.52 -16.75
N ILE A 256 -1.74 17.24 -17.42
CA ILE A 256 -0.30 16.91 -17.39
C ILE A 256 0.29 17.14 -15.99
N GLY A 257 0.06 18.32 -15.40
CA GLY A 257 0.60 18.65 -14.07
C GLY A 257 0.07 17.74 -12.96
N GLY A 258 -1.24 17.45 -12.98
CA GLY A 258 -1.82 16.54 -12.00
C GLY A 258 -1.34 15.10 -12.19
N MET A 259 -1.14 14.61 -13.42
CA MET A 259 -0.50 13.31 -13.67
C MET A 259 0.90 13.24 -13.04
N GLN A 260 1.70 14.29 -13.20
CA GLN A 260 3.06 14.36 -12.65
C GLN A 260 3.04 14.26 -11.11
N ILE A 261 2.15 15.00 -10.45
CA ILE A 261 1.95 14.94 -9.00
C ILE A 261 1.45 13.56 -8.56
N MET A 262 0.42 13.02 -9.22
CA MET A 262 -0.11 11.69 -8.88
C MET A 262 0.95 10.60 -9.05
N HIS A 263 1.82 10.71 -10.05
CA HIS A 263 2.92 9.76 -10.25
C HIS A 263 3.92 9.81 -9.09
N VAL A 264 4.27 11.01 -8.61
CA VAL A 264 5.14 11.18 -7.45
C VAL A 264 4.51 10.58 -6.19
N ILE A 265 3.25 10.93 -5.91
CA ILE A 265 2.53 10.41 -4.74
C ILE A 265 2.41 8.89 -4.82
N HIS A 266 2.02 8.35 -5.97
CA HIS A 266 1.89 6.90 -6.17
C HIS A 266 3.20 6.17 -5.89
N GLY A 267 4.33 6.67 -6.41
CA GLY A 267 5.64 6.06 -6.18
C GLY A 267 6.10 6.14 -4.72
N LEU A 268 5.83 7.26 -4.01
CA LEU A 268 6.16 7.39 -2.59
C LEU A 268 5.29 6.49 -1.70
N LEU A 269 3.98 6.43 -1.97
CA LEU A 269 3.07 5.51 -1.28
C LEU A 269 3.48 4.05 -1.52
N ALA A 270 3.83 3.70 -2.76
CA ALA A 270 4.33 2.37 -3.11
C ALA A 270 5.58 2.03 -2.30
N ALA A 271 6.55 2.94 -2.20
CA ALA A 271 7.76 2.73 -1.40
C ALA A 271 7.39 2.36 0.05
N VAL A 272 6.61 3.22 0.71
CA VAL A 272 6.22 3.03 2.12
C VAL A 272 5.47 1.72 2.32
N LEU A 273 4.49 1.42 1.46
CA LEU A 273 3.73 0.17 1.54
C LEU A 273 4.61 -1.06 1.32
N ILE A 274 5.56 -1.01 0.38
CA ILE A 274 6.50 -2.11 0.17
C ILE A 274 7.29 -2.39 1.44
N ALA A 275 7.82 -1.37 2.13
CA ALA A 275 8.51 -1.60 3.41
C ALA A 275 7.59 -2.16 4.50
N VAL A 276 6.37 -1.64 4.63
CA VAL A 276 5.38 -2.18 5.59
C VAL A 276 5.10 -3.65 5.29
N VAL A 277 4.90 -4.01 4.02
CA VAL A 277 4.65 -5.39 3.60
C VAL A 277 5.86 -6.29 3.81
N ILE A 278 7.09 -5.81 3.57
CA ILE A 278 8.31 -6.56 3.90
C ILE A 278 8.36 -6.88 5.40
N GLY A 279 8.08 -5.89 6.27
CA GLY A 279 8.00 -6.10 7.72
C GLY A 279 6.89 -7.07 8.13
N HIS A 280 5.73 -6.97 7.48
CA HIS A 280 4.60 -7.89 7.69
C HIS A 280 4.94 -9.33 7.28
N ILE A 281 5.55 -9.53 6.10
CA ILE A 281 6.00 -10.83 5.63
C ILE A 281 7.03 -11.41 6.60
N TYR A 282 7.99 -10.61 7.06
CA TYR A 282 9.00 -11.04 8.02
C TYR A 282 8.37 -11.61 9.30
N ILE A 283 7.53 -10.83 10.01
CA ILE A 283 6.89 -11.30 11.24
C ILE A 283 5.91 -12.45 10.98
N GLY A 284 5.21 -12.44 9.85
CA GLY A 284 4.26 -13.49 9.48
C GLY A 284 4.89 -14.80 9.01
N THR A 285 6.22 -14.86 8.81
CA THR A 285 6.92 -16.05 8.31
C THR A 285 8.06 -16.48 9.25
N ILE A 286 9.26 -15.93 9.06
CA ILE A 286 10.48 -16.36 9.74
C ILE A 286 10.71 -15.65 11.08
N GLY A 287 10.06 -14.50 11.29
CA GLY A 287 10.22 -13.67 12.48
C GLY A 287 9.49 -14.21 13.71
N MET A 288 8.41 -14.96 13.53
CA MET A 288 7.61 -15.53 14.62
C MET A 288 7.17 -16.96 14.31
N GLU A 289 7.47 -17.87 15.22
CA GLU A 289 7.11 -19.28 15.12
C GLU A 289 5.58 -19.45 15.07
N GLY A 290 5.09 -20.28 14.14
CA GLY A 290 3.67 -20.59 14.00
C GLY A 290 2.79 -19.47 13.43
N ALA A 291 3.34 -18.28 13.16
CA ALA A 291 2.55 -17.16 12.65
C ALA A 291 2.00 -17.42 11.23
N PHE A 292 2.76 -18.12 10.38
CA PHE A 292 2.33 -18.47 9.02
C PHE A 292 1.12 -19.40 9.02
N ASP A 293 1.01 -20.32 9.99
CA ASP A 293 -0.07 -21.31 10.08
C ASP A 293 -1.45 -20.62 10.12
N ALA A 294 -1.53 -19.45 10.77
CA ALA A 294 -2.72 -18.62 10.81
C ALA A 294 -3.30 -18.27 9.43
N MET A 295 -2.46 -18.08 8.41
CA MET A 295 -2.90 -17.77 7.03
C MET A 295 -2.75 -18.94 6.07
N GLY A 296 -1.88 -19.91 6.37
CA GLY A 296 -1.73 -21.14 5.60
C GLY A 296 -2.95 -22.05 5.77
N SER A 297 -3.13 -22.61 6.97
CA SER A 297 -4.25 -23.51 7.28
C SER A 297 -5.47 -22.77 7.84
N GLY A 298 -5.26 -21.62 8.48
CA GLY A 298 -6.29 -20.90 9.23
C GLY A 298 -6.26 -21.17 10.73
N ASP A 299 -5.51 -22.19 11.13
CA ASP A 299 -5.40 -22.66 12.51
C ASP A 299 -4.07 -22.24 13.12
N VAL A 300 -4.08 -21.97 14.43
CA VAL A 300 -2.88 -21.70 15.22
C VAL A 300 -2.79 -22.66 16.39
N ASP A 301 -1.57 -22.90 16.87
CA ASP A 301 -1.36 -23.67 18.10
C ASP A 301 -1.98 -22.94 19.31
N GLU A 302 -2.59 -23.70 20.22
CA GLU A 302 -3.22 -23.17 21.43
C GLU A 302 -2.24 -22.39 22.31
N ALA A 303 -0.99 -22.86 22.48
CA ALA A 303 0.01 -22.14 23.26
C ALA A 303 0.34 -20.78 22.62
N TRP A 304 0.44 -20.74 21.28
CA TRP A 304 0.64 -19.51 20.53
C TRP A 304 -0.54 -18.54 20.72
N ALA A 305 -1.78 -19.04 20.67
CA ALA A 305 -2.98 -18.24 20.90
C ALA A 305 -3.01 -17.63 22.30
N ILE A 306 -2.66 -18.41 23.33
CA ILE A 306 -2.61 -17.95 24.72
C ILE A 306 -1.47 -16.94 24.94
N GLU A 307 -0.31 -17.15 24.33
CA GLU A 307 0.87 -16.32 24.51
C GLU A 307 0.73 -14.95 23.84
N HIS A 308 0.23 -14.92 22.59
CA HIS A 308 0.19 -13.69 21.80
C HIS A 308 -1.19 -13.03 21.74
N HIS A 309 -2.26 -13.76 22.05
CA HIS A 309 -3.65 -13.34 21.86
C HIS A 309 -4.59 -13.81 22.98
N ARG A 310 -4.10 -13.82 24.24
CA ARG A 310 -4.82 -14.35 25.41
C ARG A 310 -6.28 -13.91 25.49
N ARG A 311 -6.54 -12.61 25.41
CA ARG A 311 -7.90 -12.04 25.53
C ARG A 311 -8.84 -12.55 24.44
N TRP A 312 -8.32 -12.76 23.23
CA TRP A 312 -9.09 -13.36 22.14
C TRP A 312 -9.36 -14.85 22.37
N TYR A 313 -8.36 -15.60 22.83
CA TYR A 313 -8.52 -17.02 23.13
C TYR A 313 -9.55 -17.27 24.24
N GLU A 314 -9.50 -16.49 25.32
CA GLU A 314 -10.51 -16.52 26.41
C GLU A 314 -11.92 -16.19 25.89
N GLU A 315 -12.03 -15.25 24.95
CA GLU A 315 -13.30 -14.97 24.29
C GLU A 315 -13.81 -16.14 23.44
N GLN A 316 -12.92 -16.88 22.75
CA GLN A 316 -13.31 -18.07 21.98
C GLN A 316 -13.79 -19.21 22.91
N LEU A 317 -13.11 -19.41 24.04
CA LEU A 317 -13.55 -20.34 25.09
C LEU A 317 -14.94 -19.98 25.60
N ARG A 318 -15.16 -18.71 25.97
CA ARG A 318 -16.45 -18.24 26.46
C ARG A 318 -17.59 -18.39 25.44
N LYS A 319 -17.29 -18.28 24.15
CA LYS A 319 -18.26 -18.50 23.06
C LYS A 319 -18.48 -19.98 22.73
N GLY A 320 -17.72 -20.90 23.32
CA GLY A 320 -17.81 -22.33 23.05
C GLY A 320 -17.20 -22.73 21.69
N TYR A 321 -16.40 -21.87 21.07
CA TYR A 321 -15.71 -22.19 19.80
C TYR A 321 -14.42 -22.98 20.02
N VAL A 322 -13.94 -23.02 21.26
CA VAL A 322 -12.80 -23.81 21.71
C VAL A 322 -13.25 -24.54 22.98
N GLU A 323 -13.05 -25.85 23.05
CA GLU A 323 -13.31 -26.61 24.28
C GLU A 323 -12.26 -26.25 25.35
N GLY A 324 -12.66 -26.06 26.61
CA GLY A 324 -11.68 -25.87 27.69
C GLY A 324 -10.83 -27.13 27.89
N ARG A 325 -9.62 -26.99 28.45
CA ARG A 325 -8.92 -28.17 29.00
C ARG A 325 -9.85 -28.82 30.04
N GLN A 326 -10.22 -30.08 29.84
CA GLN A 326 -10.59 -30.90 30.98
C GLN A 326 -9.33 -31.05 31.85
N PRO A 327 -9.40 -30.77 33.16
CA PRO A 327 -8.26 -31.06 34.02
C PRO A 327 -7.94 -32.55 33.87
N ALA A 328 -6.66 -32.86 33.62
CA ALA A 328 -6.21 -34.24 33.65
C ALA A 328 -6.54 -34.79 35.05
N GLU A 329 -7.33 -35.87 35.08
CA GLU A 329 -7.60 -36.64 36.30
C GLU A 329 -6.32 -37.25 36.88
#